data_AF-A0AAD6VE46-F1
#
_entry.id   AF-A0AAD6VE46-F1
#
_cell.length_a   1.000
_cell.length_b   1.000
_cell.length_c   1.000
_cell.angle_alpha   90.00
_cell.angle_beta   90.00
_cell.angle_gamma   90.00
#
_symmetry.space_group_name_H-M   'P 1'
#
loop_
_entity.id
_entity.type
_entity.pdbx_description
1 polymer ?
#
loop_
_entity_poly.entity_id
_entity_poly.type
_entity_poly.pdbx_seq_one_letter_code
_entity_poly.pdbx_strand_id
1 'polypeptide(L)'
;MSRTSEKENSSSDHHQHRSRHHSHKHTHKHHPPADEYLSPEEQLRRVRKELDREKKKRRKAESRALKTSSAANTSSAEGLDSSVPDGSIARPKCPSKEKMCVIREHLGFDKLKWNAFRLCIQQALTAARLDWKKDWRSQDSDRLRRAYDAVKEEYPEARRFRGSWGIDRVAKRYWDGRKSYMRDLKNPDSYRAKRAATRQASRRSSSPEASTSTAAPRGPRARPSRVVSDSDEEEDDGDGQNEVQAAGSGGGDDGN
;
A
#
# COMPACT_ATOMS: atom_id res chain seq x y z
N MET A 1 11.52 -45.20 -12.85
CA MET A 1 10.44 -45.21 -13.87
C MET A 1 9.76 -43.84 -13.84
N SER A 2 10.23 -42.94 -14.71
CA SER A 2 9.83 -41.53 -14.74
C SER A 2 8.57 -41.36 -15.60
N ARG A 3 7.52 -40.77 -15.05
CA ARG A 3 6.31 -40.36 -15.80
C ARG A 3 6.32 -38.84 -15.93
N THR A 4 6.70 -38.35 -17.10
CA THR A 4 6.51 -36.97 -17.54
C THR A 4 5.11 -36.84 -18.12
N SER A 5 4.23 -36.10 -17.45
CA SER A 5 2.89 -35.77 -17.95
C SER A 5 2.90 -34.36 -18.55
N GLU A 6 3.04 -34.30 -19.86
CA GLU A 6 2.78 -33.12 -20.68
C GLU A 6 1.28 -32.79 -20.63
N LYS A 7 0.94 -31.58 -20.19
CA LYS A 7 -0.40 -31.01 -20.35
C LYS A 7 -0.35 -29.93 -21.41
N GLU A 8 -0.80 -30.32 -22.60
CA GLU A 8 -1.10 -29.43 -23.70
C GLU A 8 -2.24 -28.48 -23.29
N ASN A 9 -1.94 -27.20 -23.16
CA ASN A 9 -2.94 -26.19 -22.84
C ASN A 9 -3.44 -25.57 -24.15
N SER A 10 -4.57 -26.10 -24.60
CA SER A 10 -5.33 -25.70 -25.79
C SER A 10 -5.67 -24.19 -25.76
N SER A 11 -5.08 -23.46 -26.70
CA SER A 11 -5.34 -22.02 -26.94
C SER A 11 -6.59 -21.88 -27.80
N SER A 12 -7.73 -21.59 -27.16
CA SER A 12 -8.99 -21.33 -27.85
C SER A 12 -8.99 -19.92 -28.45
N ASP A 13 -8.67 -19.86 -29.74
CA ASP A 13 -8.61 -18.67 -30.57
C ASP A 13 -10.04 -18.26 -31.00
N HIS A 14 -10.67 -17.39 -30.22
CA HIS A 14 -12.04 -16.93 -30.48
C HIS A 14 -12.03 -15.74 -31.45
N HIS A 15 -11.94 -16.06 -32.75
CA HIS A 15 -12.11 -15.13 -33.86
C HIS A 15 -13.54 -14.56 -33.89
N GLN A 16 -13.72 -13.32 -33.44
CA GLN A 16 -14.97 -12.60 -33.67
C GLN A 16 -14.99 -12.01 -35.08
N HIS A 17 -15.78 -12.66 -35.94
CA HIS A 17 -16.27 -12.15 -37.22
C HIS A 17 -16.94 -10.77 -37.04
N ARG A 18 -16.29 -9.69 -37.50
CA ARG A 18 -16.96 -8.41 -37.69
C ARG A 18 -17.46 -8.29 -39.13
N SER A 19 -18.78 -8.37 -39.22
CA SER A 19 -19.61 -8.21 -40.40
C SER A 19 -19.25 -6.94 -41.20
N ARG A 20 -18.87 -7.14 -42.46
CA ARG A 20 -18.67 -6.09 -43.47
C ARG A 20 -20.04 -5.68 -44.04
N HIS A 21 -20.66 -4.66 -43.45
CA HIS A 21 -21.84 -4.04 -44.06
C HIS A 21 -21.44 -3.20 -45.28
N HIS A 22 -22.15 -3.47 -46.37
CA HIS A 22 -21.93 -2.96 -47.70
C HIS A 22 -22.25 -1.48 -47.82
N SER A 23 -21.45 -0.87 -48.67
CA SER A 23 -21.49 0.51 -49.14
C SER A 23 -22.75 0.80 -49.94
N HIS A 24 -23.60 1.70 -49.45
CA HIS A 24 -24.49 2.47 -50.32
C HIS A 24 -23.81 3.79 -50.68
N LYS A 25 -23.37 3.88 -51.93
CA LYS A 25 -22.84 5.08 -52.57
C LYS A 25 -24.01 6.02 -52.88
N HIS A 26 -24.36 6.89 -51.94
CA HIS A 26 -25.15 8.07 -52.25
C HIS A 26 -24.24 9.16 -52.79
N THR A 27 -24.28 9.39 -54.10
CA THR A 27 -23.65 10.53 -54.76
C THR A 27 -24.47 11.78 -54.48
N HIS A 28 -24.26 12.38 -53.30
CA HIS A 28 -24.75 13.73 -53.03
C HIS A 28 -23.92 14.74 -53.82
N LYS A 29 -24.62 15.56 -54.60
CA LYS A 29 -24.05 16.70 -55.33
C LYS A 29 -23.30 17.60 -54.34
N HIS A 30 -21.99 17.73 -54.54
CA HIS A 30 -21.14 18.63 -53.77
C HIS A 30 -21.54 20.08 -54.10
N HIS A 31 -22.42 20.65 -53.29
CA HIS A 31 -22.34 22.07 -53.02
C HIS A 31 -21.06 22.28 -52.18
N PRO A 32 -20.16 23.20 -52.55
CA PRO A 32 -19.13 23.63 -51.61
C PRO A 32 -19.86 24.12 -50.36
N PRO A 33 -19.54 23.60 -49.16
CA PRO A 33 -20.11 24.14 -47.95
C PRO A 33 -19.74 25.62 -47.95
N ALA A 34 -20.75 26.49 -47.88
CA ALA A 34 -20.51 27.87 -47.50
C ALA A 34 -19.62 27.78 -46.26
N ASP A 35 -18.42 28.33 -46.32
CA ASP A 35 -17.49 28.33 -45.20
C ASP A 35 -18.22 28.97 -44.02
N GLU A 36 -18.82 28.13 -43.18
CA GLU A 36 -19.33 28.49 -41.88
C GLU A 36 -18.09 28.95 -41.14
N TYR A 37 -17.88 30.26 -41.15
CA TYR A 37 -16.98 30.96 -40.26
C TYR A 37 -17.46 30.67 -38.84
N LEU A 38 -17.01 29.52 -38.32
CA LEU A 38 -17.19 29.13 -36.94
C LEU A 38 -16.68 30.30 -36.10
N SER A 39 -17.53 30.79 -35.21
CA SER A 39 -17.16 31.84 -34.27
C SER A 39 -15.82 31.47 -33.60
N PRO A 40 -14.89 32.43 -33.40
CA PRO A 40 -13.62 32.17 -32.73
C PRO A 40 -13.74 31.37 -31.42
N GLU A 41 -14.85 31.52 -30.70
CA GLU A 41 -15.13 30.77 -29.48
C GLU A 41 -15.35 29.26 -29.73
N GLU A 42 -16.04 28.91 -30.82
CA GLU A 42 -16.23 27.51 -31.19
C GLU A 42 -14.94 26.85 -31.66
N GLN A 43 -14.08 27.60 -32.34
CA GLN A 43 -12.74 27.14 -32.72
C GLN A 43 -11.90 26.85 -31.47
N LEU A 44 -11.90 27.74 -30.47
CA LEU A 44 -11.23 27.52 -29.19
C LEU A 44 -11.78 26.30 -28.44
N ARG A 45 -13.11 26.10 -28.45
CA ARG A 45 -13.75 24.93 -27.82
C ARG A 45 -13.31 23.62 -28.50
N ARG A 46 -13.20 23.60 -29.83
CA ARG A 46 -12.70 22.45 -30.60
C ARG A 46 -11.23 22.14 -30.25
N VAL A 47 -10.37 23.15 -30.23
CA VAL A 47 -8.94 22.99 -29.88
C VAL A 47 -8.77 22.46 -28.46
N ARG A 48 -9.50 23.00 -27.47
CA ARG A 48 -9.45 22.49 -26.09
C ARG A 48 -9.85 21.01 -25.99
N LYS A 49 -10.93 20.64 -26.69
CA LYS A 49 -11.43 19.25 -26.71
C LYS A 49 -10.43 18.28 -27.36
N GLU A 50 -9.74 18.71 -28.41
CA GLU A 50 -8.67 17.92 -29.03
C GLU A 50 -7.47 17.76 -28.11
N LEU A 51 -7.05 18.85 -27.43
CA LEU A 51 -5.94 18.84 -26.50
C LEU A 51 -6.19 17.88 -25.32
N ASP A 52 -7.41 17.83 -24.79
CA ASP A 52 -7.80 16.88 -23.75
C ASP A 52 -7.83 15.42 -24.23
N ARG A 53 -8.32 15.19 -25.46
CA ARG A 53 -8.27 13.86 -26.09
C ARG A 53 -6.83 13.39 -26.26
N GLU A 54 -5.94 14.27 -26.68
CA GLU A 54 -4.52 13.96 -26.88
C GLU A 54 -3.79 13.71 -25.56
N LYS A 55 -4.01 14.54 -24.53
CA LYS A 55 -3.52 14.29 -23.16
C LYS A 55 -3.97 12.93 -22.62
N LYS A 56 -5.24 12.55 -22.86
CA LYS A 56 -5.77 11.24 -22.44
C LYS A 56 -5.10 10.09 -23.19
N LYS A 57 -4.86 10.23 -24.50
CA LYS A 57 -4.11 9.25 -25.31
C LYS A 57 -2.68 9.10 -24.81
N ARG A 58 -1.96 10.21 -24.55
CA ARG A 58 -0.60 10.19 -23.99
C ARG A 58 -0.52 9.46 -22.65
N ARG A 59 -1.38 9.78 -21.69
CA ARG A 59 -1.41 9.06 -20.39
C ARG A 59 -1.69 7.57 -20.54
N LYS A 60 -2.52 7.18 -21.53
CA LYS A 60 -2.78 5.76 -21.83
C LYS A 60 -1.57 5.08 -22.49
N ALA A 61 -0.84 5.78 -23.36
CA ALA A 61 0.37 5.26 -23.98
C ALA A 61 1.51 5.11 -22.96
N GLU A 62 1.72 6.13 -22.11
CA GLU A 62 2.71 6.11 -21.02
C GLU A 62 2.43 5.00 -20.01
N SER A 63 1.16 4.82 -19.60
CA SER A 63 0.83 3.71 -18.69
C SER A 63 1.04 2.33 -19.32
N ARG A 64 0.86 2.18 -20.64
CA ARG A 64 1.22 0.93 -21.35
C ARG A 64 2.73 0.74 -21.43
N ALA A 65 3.48 1.78 -21.77
CA ALA A 65 4.94 1.72 -21.84
C ALA A 65 5.56 1.36 -20.48
N LEU A 66 5.10 1.97 -19.39
CA LEU A 66 5.51 1.65 -18.01
C LEU A 66 5.18 0.20 -17.62
N LYS A 67 4.04 -0.32 -18.08
CA LYS A 67 3.66 -1.71 -17.83
C LYS A 67 4.54 -2.69 -18.60
N THR A 68 4.90 -2.37 -19.84
CA THR A 68 5.79 -3.20 -20.67
C THR A 68 7.22 -3.19 -20.13
N SER A 69 7.75 -2.04 -19.71
CA SER A 69 9.10 -1.97 -19.13
C SER A 69 9.17 -2.66 -17.76
N SER A 70 8.12 -2.59 -16.93
CA SER A 70 8.05 -3.34 -15.68
C SER A 70 8.01 -4.85 -15.88
N ALA A 71 7.38 -5.34 -16.96
CA ALA A 71 7.34 -6.77 -17.26
C ALA A 71 8.71 -7.28 -17.74
N ALA A 72 9.40 -6.52 -18.61
CA ALA A 72 10.71 -6.91 -19.13
C ALA A 72 11.81 -6.93 -18.04
N ASN A 73 11.73 -6.02 -17.06
CA ASN A 73 12.73 -5.95 -15.99
C ASN A 73 12.52 -6.99 -14.87
N THR A 74 11.41 -7.73 -14.89
CA THR A 74 11.15 -8.80 -13.90
C THR A 74 11.83 -10.12 -14.29
N SER A 75 12.22 -10.28 -15.55
CA SER A 75 12.84 -11.51 -16.07
C SER A 75 14.37 -11.60 -15.96
N SER A 76 15.06 -10.50 -15.60
CA SER A 76 16.54 -10.51 -15.46
C SER A 76 17.03 -10.48 -14.00
N ALA A 77 16.14 -10.53 -13.02
CA ALA A 77 16.50 -10.58 -11.60
C ALA A 77 16.54 -12.01 -11.01
N GLU A 78 16.34 -13.05 -11.82
CA GLU A 78 16.42 -14.46 -11.38
C GLU A 78 17.84 -15.07 -11.51
N GLY A 79 18.84 -14.30 -11.94
CA GLY A 79 20.19 -14.82 -12.23
C GLY A 79 21.20 -14.78 -11.08
N LEU A 80 20.82 -14.32 -9.89
CA LEU A 80 21.68 -14.41 -8.70
C LEU A 80 20.92 -15.20 -7.63
N ASP A 81 21.02 -16.52 -7.78
CA ASP A 81 20.72 -17.56 -6.80
C ASP A 81 21.38 -17.23 -5.46
N SER A 82 20.73 -16.36 -4.70
CA SER A 82 20.89 -16.34 -3.26
C SER A 82 20.09 -17.53 -2.78
N SER A 83 20.79 -18.67 -2.65
CA SER A 83 20.35 -19.91 -2.00
C SER A 83 19.24 -19.61 -1.00
N VAL A 84 17.99 -19.79 -1.45
CA VAL A 84 16.84 -19.53 -0.61
C VAL A 84 16.91 -20.60 0.46
N PRO A 85 17.12 -20.24 1.75
CA PRO A 85 17.36 -21.22 2.79
C PRO A 85 16.21 -22.24 2.80
N ASP A 86 16.57 -23.51 2.91
CA ASP A 86 15.59 -24.57 3.01
C ASP A 86 14.69 -24.29 4.23
N GLY A 87 13.37 -24.23 4.01
CA GLY A 87 12.41 -23.70 5.00
C GLY A 87 12.06 -22.22 4.88
N SER A 88 12.30 -21.59 3.72
CA SER A 88 11.79 -20.25 3.44
C SER A 88 10.26 -20.20 3.45
N ILE A 89 9.71 -19.13 4.03
CA ILE A 89 8.27 -18.89 4.10
C ILE A 89 7.83 -18.26 2.77
N ALA A 90 7.04 -19.02 2.02
CA ALA A 90 6.49 -18.60 0.74
C ALA A 90 5.69 -17.30 0.88
N ARG A 91 5.73 -16.47 -0.17
CA ARG A 91 4.92 -15.25 -0.22
C ARG A 91 3.44 -15.65 -0.41
N PRO A 92 2.53 -15.24 0.49
CA PRO A 92 1.11 -15.52 0.32
C PRO A 92 0.58 -14.84 -0.94
N LYS A 93 -0.48 -15.39 -1.54
CA LYS A 93 -1.11 -14.85 -2.76
C LYS A 93 -1.52 -13.38 -2.61
N CYS A 94 -1.94 -13.00 -1.41
CA CYS A 94 -2.40 -11.65 -1.06
C CYS A 94 -1.69 -11.17 0.22
N PRO A 95 -0.43 -10.72 0.16
CA PRO A 95 0.34 -10.35 1.36
C PRO A 95 -0.24 -9.15 2.12
N SER A 96 -1.11 -8.36 1.48
CA SER A 96 -1.83 -7.26 2.13
C SER A 96 -2.96 -7.71 3.06
N LYS A 97 -3.37 -8.99 3.01
CA LYS A 97 -4.39 -9.56 3.90
C LYS A 97 -3.77 -10.28 5.10
N GLU A 98 -2.45 -10.50 5.07
CA GLU A 98 -1.74 -11.15 6.17
C GLU A 98 -1.78 -10.27 7.42
N LYS A 99 -2.14 -10.90 8.54
CA LYS A 99 -2.20 -10.26 9.86
C LYS A 99 -0.78 -10.12 10.43
N MET A 100 -0.55 -9.10 11.26
CA MET A 100 0.77 -8.88 11.88
C MET A 100 1.14 -10.01 12.85
N CYS A 101 0.15 -10.61 13.54
CA CYS A 101 0.36 -11.76 14.43
C CYS A 101 0.95 -12.97 13.69
N VAL A 102 0.46 -13.28 12.49
CA VAL A 102 0.96 -14.40 11.68
C VAL A 102 2.42 -14.17 11.25
N ILE A 103 2.78 -12.93 10.88
CA ILE A 103 4.18 -12.58 10.57
C ILE A 103 5.07 -12.75 11.82
N ARG A 104 4.59 -12.32 12.99
CA ARG A 104 5.29 -12.49 14.27
C ARG A 104 5.49 -13.98 14.60
N GLU A 105 4.46 -14.79 14.47
CA GLU A 105 4.49 -16.24 14.70
C GLU A 105 5.47 -16.95 13.77
N HIS A 106 5.46 -16.60 12.48
CA HIS A 106 6.41 -17.12 11.50
C HIS A 106 7.87 -16.82 11.84
N LEU A 107 8.14 -15.69 12.48
CA LEU A 107 9.47 -15.32 12.97
C LEU A 107 9.81 -15.97 14.32
N GLY A 108 8.81 -16.50 15.04
CA GLY A 108 8.98 -16.99 16.41
C GLY A 108 9.38 -15.89 17.40
N PHE A 109 8.95 -14.65 17.16
CA PHE A 109 9.28 -13.52 18.03
C PHE A 109 8.27 -13.39 19.16
N ASP A 110 8.77 -13.23 20.39
CA ASP A 110 7.97 -12.77 21.52
C ASP A 110 7.52 -11.30 21.33
N LYS A 111 6.68 -10.79 22.23
CA LYS A 111 6.15 -9.42 22.16
C LYS A 111 7.25 -8.36 22.19
N LEU A 112 8.28 -8.54 23.01
CA LEU A 112 9.38 -7.57 23.19
C LEU A 112 10.28 -7.53 21.95
N LYS A 113 10.73 -8.69 21.47
CA LYS A 113 11.54 -8.84 20.25
C LYS A 113 10.77 -8.38 19.01
N TRP A 114 9.47 -8.65 18.95
CA TRP A 114 8.61 -8.13 17.89
C TRP A 114 8.55 -6.61 17.85
N ASN A 115 8.44 -5.96 19.01
CA ASN A 115 8.46 -4.50 19.10
C ASN A 115 9.82 -3.93 18.71
N ALA A 116 10.91 -4.55 19.14
CA ALA A 116 12.27 -4.16 18.74
C ALA A 116 12.47 -4.28 17.23
N PHE A 117 12.01 -5.38 16.62
CA PHE A 117 12.03 -5.59 15.18
C PHE A 117 11.25 -4.51 14.40
N ARG A 118 10.04 -4.18 14.85
CA ARG A 118 9.24 -3.09 14.25
C ARG A 118 9.95 -1.73 14.35
N LEU A 119 10.58 -1.45 15.50
CA LEU A 119 11.34 -0.23 15.71
C LEU A 119 12.56 -0.16 14.79
N CYS A 120 13.30 -1.27 14.63
CA CYS A 120 14.42 -1.38 13.71
C CYS A 120 13.98 -1.07 12.27
N ILE A 121 12.86 -1.64 11.80
CA ILE A 121 12.30 -1.32 10.47
C ILE A 121 12.01 0.18 10.36
N GLN A 122 11.36 0.78 11.36
CA GLN A 122 11.09 2.22 11.37
C GLN A 122 12.37 3.07 11.28
N GLN A 123 13.40 2.70 12.04
CA GLN A 123 14.70 3.39 12.03
C GLN A 123 15.39 3.25 10.68
N ALA A 124 15.42 2.04 10.09
CA ALA A 124 15.99 1.78 8.78
C ALA A 124 15.29 2.59 7.67
N LEU A 125 13.95 2.64 7.67
CA LEU A 125 13.18 3.45 6.71
C LEU A 125 13.45 4.96 6.87
N THR A 126 13.63 5.41 8.12
CA THR A 126 13.95 6.81 8.42
C THR A 126 15.36 7.15 7.93
N ALA A 127 16.34 6.28 8.20
CA ALA A 127 17.71 6.41 7.75
C ALA A 127 17.83 6.40 6.22
N ALA A 128 16.99 5.61 5.53
CA ALA A 128 16.91 5.56 4.07
C ALA A 128 16.35 6.85 3.43
N ARG A 129 15.84 7.81 4.23
CA ARG A 129 15.32 9.11 3.78
C ARG A 129 14.30 8.95 2.64
N LEU A 130 13.30 8.09 2.86
CA LEU A 130 12.20 7.90 1.92
C LEU A 130 11.33 9.16 1.80
N ASP A 131 10.75 9.38 0.63
CA ASP A 131 9.93 10.56 0.36
C ASP A 131 8.46 10.31 0.72
N TRP A 132 8.04 10.82 1.87
CA TRP A 132 6.69 10.68 2.41
C TRP A 132 5.58 11.30 1.54
N LYS A 133 5.93 12.15 0.57
CA LYS A 133 4.95 12.73 -0.36
C LYS A 133 4.60 11.77 -1.49
N LYS A 134 5.50 10.84 -1.82
CA LYS A 134 5.28 9.82 -2.85
C LYS A 134 4.48 8.64 -2.30
N ASP A 135 3.87 7.88 -3.20
CA ASP A 135 3.25 6.61 -2.84
C ASP A 135 4.29 5.54 -2.59
N TRP A 136 3.95 4.54 -1.78
CA TRP A 136 4.86 3.45 -1.40
C TRP A 136 5.48 2.74 -2.62
N ARG A 137 4.67 2.48 -3.65
CA ARG A 137 5.11 1.81 -4.88
C ARG A 137 6.05 2.67 -5.75
N SER A 138 6.07 3.98 -5.51
CA SER A 138 6.90 4.94 -6.27
C SER A 138 8.17 5.35 -5.52
N GLN A 139 8.46 4.69 -4.39
CA GLN A 139 9.70 4.90 -3.66
C GLN A 139 10.88 4.32 -4.46
N ASP A 140 12.06 4.85 -4.18
CA ASP A 140 13.32 4.35 -4.73
C ASP A 140 13.56 2.90 -4.23
N SER A 141 13.54 1.96 -5.17
CA SER A 141 13.68 0.52 -4.88
C SER A 141 15.04 0.18 -4.29
N ASP A 142 16.10 0.92 -4.63
CA ASP A 142 17.44 0.69 -4.09
C ASP A 142 17.57 1.16 -2.65
N ARG A 143 16.85 2.22 -2.27
CA ARG A 143 16.76 2.66 -0.87
C ARG A 143 15.96 1.69 -0.03
N LEU A 144 14.84 1.19 -0.55
CA LEU A 144 14.04 0.18 0.14
C LEU A 144 14.84 -1.12 0.32
N ARG A 145 15.55 -1.57 -0.72
CA ARG A 145 16.41 -2.75 -0.64
C ARG A 145 17.47 -2.60 0.45
N ARG A 146 18.23 -1.50 0.46
CA ARG A 146 19.23 -1.22 1.50
C ARG A 146 18.64 -1.18 2.91
N ALA A 147 17.45 -0.58 3.08
CA ALA A 147 16.77 -0.58 4.36
C ALA A 147 16.39 -2.00 4.82
N TYR A 148 15.94 -2.86 3.91
CA TYR A 148 15.61 -4.25 4.24
C TYR A 148 16.84 -5.09 4.54
N ASP A 149 17.94 -4.87 3.82
CA ASP A 149 19.18 -5.59 4.05
C ASP A 149 19.77 -5.23 5.42
N ALA A 150 19.74 -3.95 5.82
CA ALA A 150 20.11 -3.52 7.18
C ALA A 150 19.25 -4.21 8.27
N VAL A 151 17.93 -4.36 8.04
CA VAL A 151 17.05 -5.08 8.98
C VAL A 151 17.39 -6.57 9.04
N LYS A 152 17.76 -7.19 7.92
CA LYS A 152 18.17 -8.61 7.87
C LYS A 152 19.55 -8.88 8.45
N GLU A 153 20.41 -7.86 8.53
CA GLU A 153 21.68 -7.94 9.25
C GLU A 153 21.43 -8.01 10.76
N GLU A 154 20.54 -7.14 11.27
CA GLU A 154 20.17 -7.12 12.70
C GLU A 154 19.28 -8.30 13.12
N TYR A 155 18.36 -8.72 12.25
CA TYR A 155 17.41 -9.82 12.50
C TYR A 155 17.49 -10.88 11.40
N PRO A 156 18.46 -11.82 11.49
CA PRO A 156 18.66 -12.86 10.47
C PRO A 156 17.42 -13.75 10.24
N GLU A 157 16.57 -13.95 11.24
CA GLU A 157 15.33 -14.75 11.11
C GLU A 157 14.37 -14.15 10.07
N ALA A 158 14.43 -12.84 9.83
CA ALA A 158 13.64 -12.17 8.80
C ALA A 158 14.05 -12.55 7.37
N ARG A 159 15.23 -13.17 7.17
CA ARG A 159 15.67 -13.73 5.89
C ARG A 159 14.83 -14.94 5.45
N ARG A 160 14.08 -15.57 6.38
CA ARG A 160 13.18 -16.68 6.07
C ARG A 160 12.06 -16.29 5.12
N PHE A 161 11.64 -15.03 5.08
CA PHE A 161 10.60 -14.59 4.15
C PHE A 161 11.13 -14.45 2.72
N ARG A 162 10.58 -15.24 1.78
CA ARG A 162 10.99 -15.21 0.37
C ARG A 162 10.78 -13.81 -0.23
N GLY A 163 11.86 -13.18 -0.70
CA GLY A 163 11.80 -11.83 -1.25
C GLY A 163 11.42 -10.75 -0.23
N SER A 164 11.73 -10.95 1.05
CA SER A 164 11.52 -9.96 2.12
C SER A 164 10.06 -9.54 2.34
N TRP A 165 9.07 -10.35 1.91
CA TRP A 165 7.67 -9.92 1.91
C TRP A 165 7.14 -9.57 3.31
N GLY A 166 7.60 -10.27 4.36
CA GLY A 166 7.24 -9.98 5.74
C GLY A 166 7.73 -8.60 6.20
N ILE A 167 8.99 -8.26 5.88
CA ILE A 167 9.58 -6.95 6.16
C ILE A 167 8.82 -5.85 5.39
N ASP A 168 8.57 -6.03 4.09
CA ASP A 168 7.80 -5.09 3.26
C ASP A 168 6.39 -4.85 3.82
N ARG A 169 5.73 -5.90 4.32
CA ARG A 169 4.39 -5.79 4.92
C ARG A 169 4.39 -4.97 6.21
N VAL A 170 5.33 -5.21 7.12
CA VAL A 170 5.48 -4.44 8.36
C VAL A 170 5.85 -2.98 8.05
N ALA A 171 6.76 -2.78 7.10
CA ALA A 171 7.18 -1.47 6.63
C ALA A 171 6.01 -0.65 6.04
N LYS A 172 5.18 -1.27 5.20
CA LYS A 172 3.94 -0.65 4.65
C LYS A 172 2.98 -0.23 5.75
N ARG A 173 2.74 -1.07 6.76
CA ARG A 173 1.82 -0.73 7.85
C ARG A 173 2.32 0.49 8.64
N TYR A 174 3.62 0.58 8.90
CA TYR A 174 4.23 1.77 9.49
C TYR A 174 4.06 3.01 8.60
N TRP A 175 4.32 2.87 7.29
CA TRP A 175 4.18 3.93 6.31
C TRP A 175 2.75 4.50 6.27
N ASP A 176 1.75 3.63 6.19
CA ASP A 176 0.34 4.03 6.14
C ASP A 176 -0.09 4.71 7.44
N GLY A 177 0.34 4.20 8.59
CA GLY A 177 0.13 4.82 9.89
C GLY A 177 0.71 6.24 9.95
N ARG A 178 1.96 6.40 9.48
CA ARG A 178 2.63 7.71 9.42
C ARG A 178 1.96 8.67 8.44
N LYS A 179 1.53 8.22 7.26
CA LYS A 179 0.77 9.06 6.32
C LYS A 179 -0.57 9.49 6.89
N SER A 180 -1.29 8.60 7.59
CA SER A 180 -2.52 8.98 8.28
C SER A 180 -2.25 10.04 9.34
N TYR A 181 -1.23 9.83 10.18
CA TYR A 181 -0.85 10.79 11.22
C TYR A 181 -0.50 12.17 10.63
N MET A 182 0.31 12.22 9.58
CA MET A 182 0.68 13.48 8.92
C MET A 182 -0.51 14.18 8.25
N ARG A 183 -1.50 13.42 7.76
CA ARG A 183 -2.75 13.98 7.24
C ARG A 183 -3.58 14.60 8.37
N ASP A 184 -3.68 13.89 9.50
CA ASP A 184 -4.46 14.33 10.65
C ASP A 184 -3.82 15.59 11.30
N LEU A 185 -2.48 15.69 11.29
CA LEU A 185 -1.76 16.91 11.70
C LEU A 185 -2.05 18.14 10.81
N LYS A 186 -2.21 17.93 9.50
CA LYS A 186 -2.52 19.03 8.57
C LYS A 186 -3.95 19.51 8.67
N ASN A 187 -4.86 18.63 9.09
CA ASN A 187 -6.29 18.89 9.20
C ASN A 187 -6.75 18.58 10.64
N PRO A 188 -6.44 19.45 11.61
CA PRO A 188 -6.81 19.25 13.02
C PRO A 188 -8.33 19.17 13.20
N ASP A 189 -9.10 19.76 12.29
CA ASP A 189 -10.56 19.69 12.30
C ASP A 189 -11.15 18.37 11.81
N SER A 190 -10.33 17.50 11.22
CA SER A 190 -10.82 16.20 10.76
C SER A 190 -11.36 15.39 11.95
N TYR A 191 -12.45 14.66 11.71
CA TYR A 191 -13.07 13.81 12.74
C TYR A 191 -12.06 12.87 13.40
N ARG A 192 -11.08 12.34 12.63
CA ARG A 192 -10.00 11.49 13.15
C ARG A 192 -9.06 12.27 14.07
N ALA A 193 -8.63 13.47 13.69
CA ALA A 193 -7.79 14.31 14.54
C ALA A 193 -8.50 14.68 15.85
N LYS A 194 -9.78 15.06 15.80
CA LYS A 194 -10.60 15.33 16.98
C LYS A 194 -10.69 14.11 17.89
N ARG A 195 -11.02 12.93 17.35
CA ARG A 195 -11.10 11.67 18.12
C ARG A 195 -9.76 11.26 18.71
N ALA A 196 -8.65 11.48 18.01
CA ALA A 196 -7.30 11.24 18.51
C ALA A 196 -6.97 12.18 19.69
N ALA A 197 -7.31 13.47 19.57
CA ALA A 197 -7.14 14.44 20.65
C ALA A 197 -7.98 14.09 21.88
N THR A 198 -9.24 13.67 21.71
CA THR A 198 -10.09 13.21 22.83
C THR A 198 -9.50 12.00 23.54
N ARG A 199 -8.97 11.01 22.80
CA ARG A 199 -8.29 9.83 23.39
C ARG A 199 -7.03 10.21 24.17
N GLN A 200 -6.27 11.19 23.69
CA GLN A 200 -5.11 11.70 24.41
C GLN A 200 -5.52 12.45 25.67
N ALA A 201 -6.59 13.27 25.60
CA ALA A 201 -7.12 13.98 26.76
C ALA A 201 -7.63 13.01 27.83
N SER A 202 -8.37 11.97 27.45
CA SER A 202 -8.86 10.96 28.40
C SER A 202 -7.73 10.17 29.06
N ARG A 203 -6.67 9.83 28.32
CA ARG A 203 -5.48 9.18 28.91
C ARG A 203 -4.77 10.06 29.93
N ARG A 204 -4.76 11.39 29.73
CA ARG A 204 -4.17 12.33 30.69
C ARG A 204 -5.02 12.51 31.94
N SER A 205 -6.35 12.53 31.81
CA SER A 205 -7.26 12.65 32.96
C SER A 205 -7.39 11.37 33.78
N SER A 206 -7.09 10.21 33.18
CA SER A 206 -7.15 8.90 33.85
C SER A 206 -5.85 8.53 34.56
N SER A 207 -4.83 9.38 34.53
CA SER A 207 -3.68 9.21 35.42
C SER A 207 -4.14 9.71 36.78
N PRO A 208 -4.48 8.83 37.75
CA PRO A 208 -4.77 9.29 39.10
C PRO A 208 -3.54 10.10 39.53
N GLU A 209 -3.76 11.36 39.90
CA GLU A 209 -2.74 12.13 40.58
C GLU A 209 -2.23 11.25 41.71
N ALA A 210 -1.02 10.73 41.54
CA ALA A 210 -0.27 10.13 42.61
C ALA A 210 -0.17 11.24 43.63
N SER A 211 -1.10 11.22 44.59
CA SER A 211 -1.22 12.21 45.63
C SER A 211 0.17 12.31 46.24
N THR A 212 0.80 13.45 46.01
CA THR A 212 2.13 13.77 46.48
C THR A 212 2.02 13.85 48.00
N SER A 213 2.05 12.69 48.65
CA SER A 213 2.27 12.58 50.07
C SER A 213 3.65 13.17 50.32
N THR A 214 3.65 14.41 50.82
CA THR A 214 4.78 15.14 51.38
C THR A 214 5.47 14.26 52.43
N ALA A 215 6.37 13.38 51.99
CA ALA A 215 7.17 12.53 52.87
C ALA A 215 8.53 13.19 53.09
N ALA A 216 8.79 13.49 54.35
CA ALA A 216 9.98 14.11 54.90
C ALA A 216 11.31 13.51 54.39
N PRO A 217 12.41 14.30 54.40
CA PRO A 217 13.73 13.82 54.01
C PRO A 217 14.25 12.84 55.06
N ARG A 218 14.22 11.53 54.79
CA ARG A 218 14.87 10.52 55.63
C ARG A 218 15.58 9.45 54.79
N GLY A 219 16.87 9.66 54.60
CA GLY A 219 17.92 8.63 54.62
C GLY A 219 18.05 7.68 53.41
N PRO A 220 19.27 7.16 53.16
CA PRO A 220 19.52 6.16 52.13
C PRO A 220 18.94 4.82 52.57
N ARG A 221 17.74 4.49 52.08
CA ARG A 221 17.10 3.18 52.34
C ARG A 221 17.23 2.28 51.12
N ALA A 222 17.70 1.06 51.38
CA ALA A 222 17.90 -0.02 50.42
C ALA A 222 16.64 -0.22 49.54
N ARG A 223 16.87 -0.30 48.22
CA ARG A 223 15.85 -0.54 47.19
C ARG A 223 15.14 -1.88 47.42
N PRO A 224 13.82 -1.91 47.67
CA PRO A 224 13.05 -3.13 47.49
C PRO A 224 12.84 -3.38 45.99
N SER A 225 13.07 -4.63 45.60
CA SER A 225 12.81 -5.20 44.28
C SER A 225 11.34 -5.02 43.90
N ARG A 226 11.07 -4.20 42.88
CA ARG A 226 9.73 -3.96 42.34
C ARG A 226 9.32 -5.18 41.50
N VAL A 227 8.37 -5.94 42.01
CA VAL A 227 7.68 -7.00 41.27
C VAL A 227 6.88 -6.34 40.16
N VAL A 228 7.29 -6.59 38.92
CA VAL A 228 6.59 -6.15 37.72
C VAL A 228 5.40 -7.10 37.56
N SER A 229 4.19 -6.63 37.87
CA SER A 229 2.98 -7.38 37.57
C SER A 229 2.73 -7.27 36.07
N ASP A 230 2.91 -8.39 35.39
CA ASP A 230 2.63 -8.60 33.98
C ASP A 230 1.10 -8.71 33.81
N SER A 231 0.44 -7.55 33.79
CA SER A 231 -0.98 -7.48 33.42
C SER A 231 -1.08 -7.60 31.91
N ASP A 232 -1.38 -8.82 31.48
CA ASP A 232 -1.65 -9.24 30.11
C ASP A 232 -2.98 -8.64 29.62
N GLU A 233 -2.97 -7.32 29.38
CA GLU A 233 -4.01 -6.69 28.57
C GLU A 233 -3.62 -6.91 27.11
N GLU A 234 -4.22 -7.95 26.52
CA GLU A 234 -4.34 -8.16 25.08
C GLU A 234 -4.96 -6.89 24.48
N GLU A 235 -4.11 -5.91 24.11
CA GLU A 235 -4.50 -4.84 23.19
C GLU A 235 -4.85 -5.53 21.88
N ASP A 236 -6.13 -5.91 21.77
CA ASP A 236 -6.83 -6.14 20.52
C ASP A 236 -6.49 -4.94 19.65
N ASP A 237 -5.52 -5.13 18.76
CA ASP A 237 -5.17 -4.25 17.66
C ASP A 237 -6.43 -4.19 16.81
N GLY A 238 -7.41 -3.39 17.27
CA GLY A 238 -8.67 -3.13 16.64
C GLY A 238 -8.36 -2.51 15.31
N ASP A 239 -8.13 -3.38 14.34
CA ASP A 239 -7.97 -3.10 12.93
C ASP A 239 -9.36 -2.67 12.51
N GLY A 240 -9.68 -1.41 12.83
CA GLY A 240 -10.83 -0.66 12.37
C GLY A 240 -10.69 -0.45 10.87
N GLN A 241 -10.68 -1.56 10.14
CA GLN A 241 -11.10 -1.65 8.76
C GLN A 241 -12.58 -1.29 8.79
N ASN A 242 -12.85 0.01 8.82
CA ASN A 242 -14.13 0.54 8.43
C ASN A 242 -14.24 0.26 6.93
N GLU A 243 -14.61 -0.98 6.61
CA GLU A 243 -15.09 -1.41 5.31
C GLU A 243 -16.36 -0.61 5.07
N VAL A 244 -16.17 0.58 4.50
CA VAL A 244 -17.26 1.36 3.90
C VAL A 244 -17.80 0.50 2.77
N GLN A 245 -18.79 -0.32 3.09
CA GLN A 245 -19.71 -0.90 2.14
C GLN A 245 -20.27 0.27 1.35
N ALA A 246 -19.74 0.48 0.15
CA ALA A 246 -20.36 1.33 -0.84
C ALA A 246 -21.69 0.67 -1.18
N ALA A 247 -22.76 1.14 -0.52
CA ALA A 247 -24.11 0.83 -0.90
C ALA A 247 -24.27 1.21 -2.37
N GLY A 248 -24.25 0.18 -3.22
CA GLY A 248 -24.70 0.29 -4.60
C GLY A 248 -26.18 0.62 -4.56
N SER A 249 -26.48 1.92 -4.64
CA SER A 249 -27.81 2.41 -4.90
C SER A 249 -28.14 2.08 -6.36
N GLY A 250 -28.57 0.85 -6.58
CA GLY A 250 -29.29 0.43 -7.77
C GLY A 250 -30.74 0.85 -7.61
N GLY A 251 -31.10 1.94 -8.29
CA GLY A 251 -32.47 2.30 -8.61
C GLY A 251 -32.37 3.07 -9.93
N GLY A 252 -33.17 2.83 -10.94
CA GLY A 252 -34.34 2.00 -11.10
C GLY A 252 -34.73 2.29 -12.54
N ASP A 253 -34.74 1.25 -13.35
CA ASP A 253 -35.20 1.27 -14.74
C ASP A 253 -36.73 1.31 -14.68
N ASP A 254 -37.31 2.51 -14.78
CA ASP A 254 -38.74 2.66 -15.03
C ASP A 254 -38.90 3.21 -16.44
N GLY A 255 -39.17 2.28 -17.36
CA GLY A 255 -39.60 2.58 -18.71
C GLY A 255 -41.00 3.20 -18.72
N ASN A 256 -41.15 4.26 -19.50
CA ASN A 256 -42.34 4.54 -20.30
C ASN A 256 -41.96 5.44 -21.48
#